data_AF-A0A0F9DLN4-F1
#
_entry.id   AF-A0A0F9DLN4-F1
#
_cell.length_a   1.000
_cell.length_b   1.000
_cell.length_c   1.000
_cell.angle_alpha   90.00
_cell.angle_beta   90.00
_cell.angle_gamma   90.00
#
_symmetry.space_group_name_H-M   'P 1'
#
loop_
_entity.id
_entity.type
_entity.pdbx_description
1 polymer ?
#
loop_
_entity_poly.entity_id
_entity_poly.type
_entity_poly.pdbx_seq_one_letter_code
_entity_poly.pdbx_strand_id
1 'polypeptide(L)' 'MTNPADTPEVHVDMAVQGIIVDIHRLTDLTRQWPHIVLDHLQAIKRGRDSLALLATHLETQREEHQQVDEPVDFLGAG' A
#
# COMPACT_ATOMS: atom_id res chain seq x y z
N MET A 1 9.79 57.38 -14.40
CA MET A 1 8.59 57.10 -13.60
C MET A 1 8.68 55.65 -13.18
N THR A 2 8.68 55.36 -11.87
CA THR A 2 8.67 54.00 -11.34
C THR A 2 7.29 53.39 -11.57
N ASN A 3 7.25 52.11 -11.97
CA ASN A 3 5.98 51.40 -12.15
C ASN A 3 5.29 51.28 -10.79
N PRO A 4 4.01 51.69 -10.66
CA PRO A 4 3.27 51.54 -9.41
C PRO A 4 3.10 50.09 -8.94
N ALA A 5 3.46 49.09 -9.76
CA ALA A 5 3.51 47.68 -9.37
C ALA A 5 4.81 47.27 -8.65
N ASP A 6 5.87 48.08 -8.69
CA ASP A 6 7.19 47.75 -8.13
C ASP A 6 7.37 48.29 -6.70
N THR A 7 6.26 48.52 -5.98
CA THR A 7 6.36 48.98 -4.58
C THR A 7 6.66 47.80 -3.66
N PRO A 8 7.39 48.02 -2.55
CA PRO A 8 7.66 46.98 -1.56
C PRO A 8 6.39 46.29 -1.03
N GLU A 9 5.29 47.02 -0.90
CA GLU A 9 4.00 46.50 -0.42
C GLU A 9 3.44 45.46 -1.40
N VAL A 10 3.47 45.73 -2.70
CA VAL A 10 3.01 44.78 -3.73
C VAL A 10 3.86 43.51 -3.70
N HIS A 11 5.18 43.63 -3.51
CA HIS A 11 6.07 42.47 -3.38
C HIS A 11 5.77 41.62 -2.15
N VAL A 12 5.48 42.25 -1.00
CA VAL A 12 5.09 41.54 0.23
C VAL A 12 3.76 40.82 0.03
N ASP A 13 2.76 41.48 -0.55
CA ASP A 13 1.45 40.88 -0.81
C ASP A 13 1.56 39.66 -1.75
N MET A 14 2.36 39.76 -2.82
CA MET A 14 2.63 38.62 -3.70
C MET A 14 3.32 37.47 -2.96
N ALA A 15 4.30 37.77 -2.10
CA ALA A 15 5.00 36.74 -1.31
C ALA A 15 4.03 36.05 -0.34
N VAL A 16 3.17 36.80 0.35
CA VAL A 16 2.16 36.25 1.26
C VAL A 16 1.17 35.37 0.50
N GLN A 17 0.68 35.81 -0.66
CA GLN A 17 -0.20 35.00 -1.51
C GLN A 17 0.48 33.71 -1.97
N GLY A 18 1.75 33.76 -2.36
CA GLY A 18 2.54 32.57 -2.70
C GLY A 18 2.61 31.57 -1.54
N ILE A 19 2.92 32.06 -0.33
CA ILE A 19 2.98 31.22 0.88
C ILE A 19 1.61 30.58 1.17
N ILE A 20 0.51 31.32 1.00
CA ILE A 20 -0.86 30.78 1.21
C ILE A 20 -1.15 29.65 0.22
N VAL A 21 -0.78 29.81 -1.05
CA VAL A 21 -0.94 28.76 -2.07
C VAL A 21 -0.12 27.51 -1.71
N ASP A 22 1.12 27.69 -1.26
CA ASP A 22 1.98 26.58 -0.85
C ASP A 22 1.42 25.85 0.38
N ILE A 23 0.90 26.58 1.37
CA ILE A 23 0.24 25.99 2.55
C ILE A 23 -0.99 25.17 2.14
N HIS A 24 -1.83 25.67 1.24
CA HIS A 24 -2.97 24.91 0.75
C HIS A 24 -2.53 23.64 0.03
N ARG A 25 -1.52 23.73 -0.84
CA ARG A 25 -0.98 22.57 -1.55
C ARG A 25 -0.41 21.51 -0.61
N LEU A 26 0.35 21.93 0.41
CA LEU A 26 0.88 21.03 1.44
C LEU A 26 -0.25 20.38 2.26
N THR A 27 -1.29 21.14 2.57
CA THR A 27 -2.47 20.64 3.29
C THR A 27 -3.18 19.55 2.48
N ASP A 28 -3.38 19.78 1.18
CA ASP A 28 -4.04 18.81 0.30
C ASP A 28 -3.21 17.53 0.15
N LEU A 29 -1.90 17.64 -0.02
CA LEU A 29 -0.99 16.49 -0.03
C LEU A 29 -1.04 15.71 1.28
N THR A 30 -1.04 16.42 2.41
CA THR A 30 -1.12 15.81 3.75
C THR A 30 -2.45 15.09 3.97
N ARG A 31 -3.55 15.61 3.42
CA ARG A 31 -4.87 14.95 3.48
C ARG A 31 -4.96 13.70 2.62
N GLN A 32 -4.25 13.67 1.49
CA GLN A 32 -4.26 12.52 0.57
C GLN A 32 -3.37 11.38 1.09
N TRP A 33 -2.27 11.69 1.78
CA TRP A 33 -1.28 10.69 2.21
C TRP A 33 -1.86 9.51 3.01
N PRO A 34 -2.76 9.71 4.02
CA PRO A 34 -3.35 8.60 4.76
C PRO A 34 -4.14 7.62 3.88
N HIS A 35 -4.81 8.12 2.84
CA HIS A 35 -5.59 7.29 1.91
C HIS A 35 -4.66 6.41 1.07
N ILE A 36 -3.57 7.00 0.55
CA ILE A 36 -2.55 6.27 -0.22
C ILE A 36 -1.92 5.17 0.65
N VAL A 37 -1.56 5.50 1.89
CA VAL A 37 -0.99 4.52 2.83
C VAL A 37 -1.99 3.40 3.13
N LEU A 38 -3.26 3.73 3.35
CA LEU A 38 -4.30 2.75 3.62
C LEU A 38 -4.49 1.79 2.45
N ASP A 39 -4.53 2.30 1.21
CA ASP A 39 -4.69 1.47 0.00
C ASP A 39 -3.53 0.48 -0.14
N HIS A 40 -2.29 0.92 0.10
CA HIS A 40 -1.13 0.03 0.09
C HIS A 40 -1.18 -1.02 1.20
N LEU A 41 -1.58 -0.65 2.42
CA LEU A 41 -1.74 -1.61 3.53
C LEU A 41 -2.81 -2.66 3.21
N GLN A 42 -3.91 -2.26 2.59
CA GLN A 42 -4.95 -3.20 2.15
C GLN A 42 -4.43 -4.14 1.05
N ALA A 43 -3.67 -3.64 0.08
CA ALA A 43 -3.05 -4.46 -0.95
C ALA A 43 -2.08 -5.50 -0.37
N ILE A 44 -1.23 -5.09 0.59
CA ILE A 44 -0.32 -5.99 1.30
C ILE A 44 -1.09 -7.07 2.06
N LYS A 45 -2.17 -6.69 2.76
CA LYS A 45 -3.02 -7.64 3.49
C LYS A 45 -3.62 -8.68 2.55
N ARG A 46 -4.18 -8.27 1.41
CA ARG A 46 -4.72 -9.19 0.39
C ARG A 46 -3.65 -10.16 -0.11
N GLY A 47 -2.46 -9.66 -0.44
CA GLY A 47 -1.34 -10.49 -0.87
C GLY A 47 -0.94 -11.53 0.18
N ARG A 48 -0.83 -11.11 1.45
CA ARG A 48 -0.57 -12.02 2.57
C ARG A 48 -1.64 -13.10 2.70
N ASP A 49 -2.92 -12.72 2.62
CA ASP A 49 -4.03 -13.66 2.76
C ASP A 49 -4.06 -14.66 1.59
N SER A 50 -3.74 -14.22 0.36
CA SER A 50 -3.57 -15.13 -0.79
C SER A 50 -2.41 -16.10 -0.61
N LEU A 51 -1.26 -15.65 -0.09
CA LEU A 51 -0.12 -16.52 0.20
C LEU A 51 -0.45 -17.55 1.27
N ALA A 52 -1.21 -17.17 2.30
CA ALA A 52 -1.66 -18.10 3.33
C ALA A 52 -2.55 -19.20 2.73
N LEU A 53 -3.50 -18.84 1.86
CA LEU A 53 -4.34 -19.82 1.16
C LEU A 53 -3.52 -20.77 0.28
N LEU A 54 -2.53 -20.26 -0.45
CA LEU A 54 -1.63 -21.09 -1.25
C LEU A 54 -0.80 -22.03 -0.37
N ALA A 55 -0.31 -21.57 0.78
CA ALA A 55 0.44 -22.40 1.71
C ALA A 55 -0.43 -23.56 2.23
N THR A 56 -1.66 -23.28 2.66
CA THR A 56 -2.61 -24.32 3.09
C THR A 56 -2.90 -25.31 1.97
N HIS A 57 -3.11 -24.84 0.73
CA HIS A 57 -3.37 -25.72 -0.39
C HIS A 57 -2.19 -26.66 -0.69
N LEU A 58 -0.96 -26.14 -0.65
CA LEU A 58 0.24 -26.94 -0.85
C LEU A 58 0.47 -27.96 0.28
N GLU A 59 0.14 -27.60 1.52
CA GLU A 59 0.20 -28.51 2.67
C GLU A 59 -0.81 -29.65 2.51
N THR A 60 -2.05 -29.35 2.15
CA THR A 60 -3.07 -30.38 1.85
C THR A 60 -2.64 -31.30 0.70
N GLN A 61 -2.13 -30.74 -0.40
CA GLN A 61 -1.63 -31.57 -1.51
C GLN A 61 -0.47 -32.47 -1.06
N ARG A 62 0.45 -31.95 -0.24
CA ARG A 62 1.55 -32.75 0.29
C ARG A 62 1.05 -33.92 1.14
N GLU A 63 0.05 -33.69 2.00
CA GLU A 63 -0.56 -34.74 2.82
C GLU A 63 -1.24 -35.80 1.94
N GLU A 64 -1.99 -35.39 0.92
CA GLU A 64 -2.61 -36.30 -0.06
C GLU A 64 -1.56 -37.14 -0.80
N HIS A 65 -0.48 -36.53 -1.27
CA HIS A 65 0.62 -37.24 -1.93
C HIS A 65 1.35 -38.21 -0.98
N GLN A 66 1.54 -37.85 0.30
CA GLN A 66 2.14 -38.75 1.29
C GLN A 66 1.25 -39.96 1.60
N GLN A 67 -0.09 -39.80 1.61
CA GLN A 67 -1.00 -40.93 1.79
C GLN A 67 -1.02 -41.89 0.60
N VAL A 68 -0.77 -41.40 -0.61
CA VAL A 68 -0.68 -42.26 -1.82
C VAL A 68 0.65 -43.03 -1.86
N ASP A 69 1.74 -42.45 -1.34
CA ASP A 69 3.07 -43.08 -1.30
C ASP A 69 3.31 -43.98 -0.08
N GLU A 70 2.38 -44.03 0.89
CA GLU A 70 2.45 -45.03 1.96
C GLU A 70 2.20 -46.41 1.34
N PRO A 71 3.20 -47.33 1.37
CA PRO A 71 3.01 -48.65 0.80
C PRO A 71 1.84 -49.29 1.52
N VAL A 72 0.86 -49.76 0.75
CA VAL A 72 -0.24 -50.56 1.23
C VAL A 72 0.35 -51.86 1.79
N ASP A 73 0.83 -51.85 3.04
CA ASP A 73 1.09 -53.03 3.87
C ASP A 73 -0.24 -53.67 4.32
N PHE A 74 -1.21 -53.66 3.42
CA PHE A 74 -2.50 -54.32 3.54
C PHE A 74 -2.50 -55.43 2.51
N LEU A 75 -1.84 -56.54 2.83
CA LEU A 75 -2.20 -57.92 2.48
C LEU A 75 -1.01 -58.86 2.79
N GLY A 76 -1.15 -59.68 3.83
CA GLY A 76 -0.53 -61.00 3.86
C GLY A 76 0.49 -61.30 4.97
N ALA A 77 -0.02 -61.58 6.17
CA ALA A 77 0.42 -62.70 7.01
C ALA A 77 -0.78 -62.99 7.94
N GLY A 78 -1.44 -64.14 7.87
CA GLY A 78 -0.84 -65.47 7.90
C GLY A 78 -0.72 -65.88 9.35
#